data_AF-A0A2H9T4R9-F1
#
_entry.id   AF-A0A2H9T4R9-F1
#
_cell.length_a   1.000
_cell.length_b   1.000
_cell.length_c   1.000
_cell.angle_alpha   90.00
_cell.angle_beta   90.00
_cell.angle_gamma   90.00
#
_symmetry.space_group_name_H-M   'P 1'
#
loop_
_entity.id
_entity.type
_entity.pdbx_description
1 polymer ?
#
loop_
_entity_poly.entity_id
_entity_poly.type
_entity_poly.pdbx_seq_one_letter_code
_entity_poly.pdbx_strand_id
1 'polypeptide(L)' 'MVCLKLRHGLRQEFLADLFCVSVMTVSRTINTWINFMFDHMQSLIPWPSREQILSNLPKHFTEMTQVRIVIDAT' A
#
# COMPACT_ATOMS: atom_id res chain seq x y z
N MET A 1 4.44 -0.06 -15.46
CA MET A 1 3.06 -0.25 -14.96
C MET A 1 2.96 0.01 -13.45
N VAL A 2 3.70 -0.72 -12.61
CA VAL A 2 3.57 -0.62 -11.14
C VAL A 2 3.97 0.75 -10.58
N CYS A 3 5.13 1.30 -10.97
CA CYS A 3 5.54 2.64 -10.49
C CYS A 3 4.57 3.74 -10.91
N LEU A 4 3.99 3.64 -12.11
CA LEU A 4 2.96 4.57 -12.58
C LEU A 4 1.66 4.44 -11.75
N LYS A 5 1.24 3.20 -11.45
CA LYS A 5 0.10 2.93 -10.56
C LYS A 5 0.32 3.53 -9.17
N LEU A 6 1.51 3.34 -8.59
CA LEU A 6 1.82 3.80 -7.24
C LEU A 6 2.00 5.32 -7.17
N ARG A 7 2.68 5.92 -8.14
CA ARG A 7 2.96 7.37 -8.13
C ARG A 7 1.73 8.22 -8.47
N HIS A 8 0.88 7.73 -9.37
CA HIS A 8 -0.22 8.52 -9.95
C HIS A 8 -1.62 7.96 -9.67
N GLY A 9 -1.74 6.83 -8.97
CA GLY A 9 -3.04 6.24 -8.63
C GLY A 9 -3.84 5.72 -9.83
N LEU A 10 -3.22 5.56 -11.00
CA LEU A 10 -3.92 5.32 -12.28
C LEU A 10 -4.84 4.09 -12.24
N ARG A 11 -5.97 4.17 -12.94
CA ARG A 11 -6.89 3.03 -13.12
C ARG A 11 -6.22 1.90 -13.91
N GLN A 12 -6.59 0.65 -13.61
CA GLN A 12 -5.95 -0.52 -14.25
C GLN A 12 -6.33 -0.61 -15.73
N GLU A 13 -7.54 -0.18 -16.08
CA GLU A 13 -8.05 -0.07 -17.46
C GLU A 13 -7.20 0.90 -18.26
N PHE A 14 -6.92 2.09 -17.70
CA PHE A 14 -6.05 3.07 -18.35
C PHE A 14 -4.63 2.52 -18.58
N LEU A 15 -4.10 1.74 -17.64
CA LEU A 15 -2.80 1.07 -17.81
C LEU A 15 -2.89 -0.07 -18.84
N ALA A 16 -4.01 -0.76 -18.96
CA ALA A 16 -4.24 -1.79 -19.97
C ALA A 16 -4.17 -1.16 -21.37
N ASP A 17 -4.90 -0.05 -21.56
CA ASP A 17 -4.93 0.71 -22.80
C ASP A 17 -3.55 1.29 -23.14
N LEU A 18 -2.88 1.93 -22.18
CA LEU A 18 -1.57 2.55 -22.37
C LEU A 18 -0.46 1.56 -22.79
N PHE A 19 -0.53 0.34 -22.27
CA PHE A 19 0.48 -0.70 -22.54
C PHE A 19 0.00 -1.75 -23.55
N CYS A 20 -1.18 -1.59 -24.15
CA CYS A 20 -1.78 -2.53 -25.10
C CYS A 20 -1.81 -3.99 -24.60
N VAL A 21 -2.17 -4.17 -23.33
CA VAL A 21 -2.29 -5.49 -22.68
C VAL A 21 -3.66 -5.65 -22.04
N SER A 22 -4.03 -6.88 -21.68
CA SER A 22 -5.27 -7.11 -20.93
C SER A 22 -5.20 -6.51 -19.52
N VAL A 23 -6.35 -6.10 -18.96
CA VAL A 23 -6.48 -5.70 -17.56
C VAL A 23 -6.00 -6.81 -16.61
N MET A 24 -6.21 -8.08 -16.98
CA MET A 24 -5.70 -9.22 -16.20
C MET A 24 -4.16 -9.22 -16.12
N THR A 25 -3.48 -8.91 -17.23
CA THR A 25 -2.02 -8.77 -17.25
C THR A 25 -1.58 -7.64 -16.31
N VAL A 26 -2.23 -6.48 -16.38
CA VAL A 26 -1.98 -5.34 -15.48
C VAL A 26 -2.09 -5.77 -14.01
N SER A 27 -3.20 -6.42 -13.64
CA SER A 27 -3.47 -6.88 -12.28
C SER A 27 -2.41 -7.87 -11.79
N ARG A 28 -2.07 -8.87 -12.61
CA ARG A 28 -1.03 -9.86 -12.27
C ARG A 28 0.32 -9.19 -12.06
N THR A 29 0.73 -8.31 -12.98
CA THR A 29 1.97 -7.56 -12.87
C THR A 29 2.00 -6.71 -11.61
N ILE A 30 0.94 -5.96 -11.31
CA ILE A 30 0.87 -5.13 -10.09
C ILE A 30 1.04 -6.01 -8.84
N ASN A 31 0.26 -7.09 -8.71
CA ASN A 31 0.33 -7.95 -7.53
C ASN A 31 1.71 -8.58 -7.34
N THR A 32 2.32 -9.13 -8.40
CA THR A 32 3.66 -9.72 -8.33
C THR A 32 4.70 -8.73 -7.82
N TRP A 33 4.71 -7.52 -8.37
CA TRP A 33 5.71 -6.51 -8.00
C TRP A 33 5.46 -5.89 -6.63
N ILE A 34 4.20 -5.73 -6.21
CA ILE A 34 3.87 -5.25 -4.86
C ILE A 34 4.42 -6.22 -3.81
N ASN A 35 4.21 -7.52 -3.98
CA ASN A 35 4.75 -8.53 -3.07
C ASN A 35 6.28 -8.53 -3.09
N PHE A 36 6.89 -8.50 -4.27
CA PHE A 36 8.35 -8.42 -4.40
C PHE A 36 8.93 -7.20 -3.67
N MET A 37 8.31 -6.02 -3.84
CA MET A 37 8.75 -4.80 -3.15
C MET A 37 8.56 -4.90 -1.64
N PHE A 38 7.45 -5.47 -1.16
CA PHE A 38 7.25 -5.69 0.26
C PHE A 38 8.38 -6.50 0.88
N ASP A 39 8.75 -7.63 0.26
CA ASP A 39 9.79 -8.52 0.77
C ASP A 39 11.17 -7.85 0.82
N HIS A 40 11.51 -7.06 -0.20
CA HIS A 40 12.84 -6.46 -0.36
C HIS A 40 12.97 -5.07 0.26
N MET A 41 11.87 -4.37 0.49
CA MET A 41 11.84 -2.99 1.00
C MET A 41 11.27 -2.86 2.40
N GLN A 42 10.93 -3.97 3.08
CA GLN A 42 10.43 -3.96 4.46
C GLN A 42 11.34 -3.17 5.42
N SER A 43 12.66 -3.18 5.20
CA SER A 43 13.62 -2.45 6.04
C SER A 43 13.58 -0.93 5.84
N LEU A 44 13.03 -0.45 4.71
CA LEU A 44 12.89 0.97 4.42
C LEU A 44 11.68 1.60 5.13
N ILE A 45 10.74 0.77 5.58
CA ILE A 45 9.52 1.22 6.27
C ILE A 45 9.60 0.73 7.72
N PRO A 46 10.13 1.54 8.66
CA PRO A 46 10.19 1.17 10.06
C PRO A 46 8.77 1.15 10.64
N TRP A 47 8.15 -0.03 10.67
CA TRP A 47 6.86 -0.20 11.30
C TRP A 47 7.00 -0.10 12.82
N PRO A 48 6.26 0.80 13.51
CA PRO A 48 6.31 0.89 14.96
C PRO A 48 5.78 -0.39 15.62
N SER A 49 6.29 -0.69 16.81
CA SER A 49 5.77 -1.79 17.63
C SER A 49 4.33 -1.49 18.06
N ARG A 50 3.58 -2.53 18.44
CA ARG A 50 2.20 -2.38 18.89
C ARG A 50 2.10 -1.45 20.11
N GLU A 51 3.07 -1.54 21.01
CA GLU A 51 3.16 -0.71 22.21
C GLU A 51 3.38 0.77 21.84
N GLN A 52 4.24 1.04 20.85
CA GLN A 52 4.48 2.39 20.34
C GLN A 52 3.23 2.98 19.67
N ILE A 53 2.44 2.16 18.98
CA ILE A 53 1.19 2.60 18.35
C ILE A 53 0.14 2.94 19.41
N LEU A 54 -0.07 2.05 20.38
CA LEU A 54 -1.07 2.24 21.43
C LEU A 54 -0.74 3.42 22.35
N SER A 55 0.54 3.68 22.62
CA SER A 55 0.96 4.83 23.43
C SER A 55 0.82 6.18 22.72
N ASN A 56 0.87 6.20 21.38
CA ASN A 56 0.75 7.41 20.56
C ASN A 56 -0.62 7.52 19.87
N LEU A 57 -1.59 6.71 20.27
CA LEU A 57 -2.88 6.66 19.61
C LEU A 57 -3.66 7.98 19.84
N PRO A 58 -4.20 8.62 18.79
CA PRO A 58 -4.99 9.83 18.97
C PRO A 58 -6.22 9.56 19.84
N LYS A 59 -6.65 10.57 20.61
CA LYS A 59 -7.78 10.45 21.56
C LYS A 59 -9.07 9.92 20.93
N HIS A 60 -9.31 10.21 19.66
CA HIS A 60 -10.47 9.71 18.93
C HIS A 60 -10.47 8.19 18.67
N PHE A 61 -9.32 7.53 18.81
CA PHE A 61 -9.14 6.11 18.53
C PHE A 61 -8.87 5.27 19.78
N THR A 62 -8.91 5.85 20.99
CA THR A 62 -8.54 5.15 22.25
C THR A 62 -9.36 3.91 22.56
N GLU A 63 -10.57 3.81 22.01
CA GLU A 63 -11.42 2.63 22.15
C GLU A 63 -10.94 1.44 21.28
N MET A 64 -10.08 1.69 20.29
CA MET A 64 -9.56 0.68 19.38
C MET A 64 -8.29 0.04 19.95
N THR A 65 -8.45 -1.10 20.64
CA THR A 65 -7.36 -1.82 21.33
C THR A 65 -6.51 -2.71 20.41
N GLN A 66 -6.91 -2.87 19.15
CA GLN A 66 -6.24 -3.71 18.15
C GLN A 66 -5.65 -2.92 16.97
N VAL A 67 -5.47 -1.61 17.10
CA VAL A 67 -4.88 -0.78 16.05
C VAL A 67 -3.44 -1.18 15.77
N ARG A 68 -3.10 -1.31 14.49
CA ARG A 68 -1.73 -1.51 14.01
C ARG A 68 -1.16 -0.31 13.26
N ILE A 69 -1.99 0.45 12.56
CA ILE A 69 -1.57 1.60 11.77
C ILE A 69 -2.76 2.56 11.71
N VAL A 70 -2.50 3.86 11.83
CA VAL A 70 -3.46 4.92 11.46
C VAL A 70 -2.92 5.56 10.19
N ILE A 71 -3.69 5.49 9.11
CA ILE A 71 -3.31 6.07 7.82
C ILE A 71 -4.20 7.27 7.59
N ASP A 72 -3.59 8.45 7.49
CA ASP A 72 -4.28 9.64 7.02
C ASP A 72 -4.25 9.65 5.49
N ALA A 73 -5.42 9.61 4.87
CA ALA A 73 -5.59 9.63 3.42
C ALA A 73 -6.61 10.72 3.09
N THR A 74 -6.10 11.92 2.79
CA THR A 74 -6.88 13.05 2.27
C THR A 74 -7.11 12.91 0.77
#